data_AF-A0A149ZVU9-F1
#
_entry.id   AF-A0A149ZVU9-F1
#
_cell.length_a   1.000
_cell.length_b   1.000
_cell.length_c   1.000
_cell.angle_alpha   90.00
_cell.angle_beta   90.00
_cell.angle_gamma   90.00
#
_symmetry.space_group_name_H-M   'P 1'
#
loop_
_entity.id
_entity.type
_entity.pdbx_description
1 polymer ?
#
loop_
_entity_poly.entity_id
_entity_poly.type
_entity_poly.pdbx_seq_one_letter_code
_entity_poly.pdbx_strand_id
1 'polypeptide(L)'
;MTQFDSGTGATQFRAGVAGAQQDAWYDYDINVVIAGSSPPVVANVVKDDLVTICVEVAGAYRYDMTLGGSMTVPRFTANIVDVTGTTG
;
A
#
# COMPACT_ATOMS: atom_id res chain seq x y z
N MET A 1 -7.46 1.81 -3.46
CA MET A 1 -6.02 2.11 -3.25
C MET A 1 -5.71 3.55 -3.67
N THR A 2 -4.87 4.29 -2.94
CA THR A 2 -4.44 5.66 -3.32
C THR A 2 -2.98 5.65 -3.76
N GLN A 3 -2.73 5.53 -5.06
CA GLN A 3 -1.39 5.74 -5.61
C GLN A 3 -1.01 7.22 -5.43
N PHE A 4 0.18 7.52 -4.93
CA PHE A 4 0.70 8.89 -4.97
C PHE A 4 2.14 8.91 -5.49
N ASP A 5 2.32 9.73 -6.52
CA ASP A 5 3.55 10.42 -6.91
C ASP A 5 4.72 9.55 -7.43
N SER A 6 5.29 10.03 -8.53
CA SER A 6 6.53 9.67 -9.20
C SER A 6 7.73 9.28 -8.30
N GLY A 7 7.72 9.63 -7.02
CA GLY A 7 8.79 9.34 -6.06
C GLY A 7 8.83 7.93 -5.46
N THR A 8 7.76 7.13 -5.53
CA THR A 8 7.74 5.80 -4.88
C THR A 8 8.34 4.66 -5.72
N GLY A 9 8.53 4.87 -7.03
CA GLY A 9 9.10 3.88 -7.94
C GLY A 9 8.22 2.64 -8.14
N ALA A 10 8.63 1.74 -9.04
CA ALA A 10 7.85 0.56 -9.44
C ALA A 10 7.83 -0.60 -8.40
N THR A 11 8.23 -0.35 -7.16
CA THR A 11 8.49 -1.41 -6.16
C THR A 11 7.77 -1.25 -4.84
N GLN A 12 7.05 -0.13 -4.63
CA GLN A 12 6.27 0.09 -3.41
C GLN A 12 5.09 1.02 -3.64
N PHE A 13 4.07 0.93 -2.79
CA PHE A 13 2.88 1.80 -2.82
C PHE A 13 2.34 2.05 -1.41
N ARG A 14 1.55 3.12 -1.27
CA ARG A 14 0.79 3.43 -0.05
C ARG A 14 -0.61 2.82 -0.14
N ALA A 15 -1.09 2.23 0.94
CA ALA A 15 -2.45 1.71 1.04
C ALA A 15 -3.09 2.09 2.38
N GLY A 16 -4.41 2.30 2.34
CA GLY A 16 -5.23 2.13 3.53
C GLY A 16 -5.51 0.64 3.69
N VAL A 17 -5.32 0.10 4.89
CA VAL A 17 -5.52 -1.31 5.20
C VAL A 17 -6.36 -1.47 6.47
N ALA A 18 -6.97 -2.63 6.59
CA ALA A 18 -7.68 -3.09 7.78
C ALA A 18 -7.35 -4.57 7.98
N GLY A 19 -7.57 -5.10 9.19
CA GLY A 19 -7.33 -6.52 9.48
C GLY A 19 -8.33 -7.48 8.82
N ALA A 20 -9.40 -6.95 8.22
CA ALA A 20 -10.42 -7.68 7.49
C ALA A 20 -10.95 -6.83 6.33
N GLN A 21 -11.61 -7.47 5.36
CA GLN A 21 -12.34 -6.76 4.31
C GLN A 21 -13.42 -5.86 4.93
N GLN A 22 -13.52 -4.64 4.42
CA GLN A 22 -14.54 -3.65 4.83
C GLN A 22 -15.57 -3.44 3.73
N ASP A 23 -16.77 -3.03 4.13
CA ASP A 23 -17.89 -2.73 3.23
C ASP A 23 -17.70 -1.41 2.46
N ALA A 24 -17.03 -0.43 3.08
CA ALA A 24 -16.73 0.85 2.46
C ALA A 24 -15.23 1.15 2.39
N TRP A 25 -14.82 1.87 1.35
CA TRP A 25 -13.40 2.19 1.12
C TRP A 25 -12.79 3.11 2.19
N TYR A 26 -13.61 3.89 2.91
CA TYR A 26 -13.15 4.81 3.95
C TYR A 26 -12.92 4.13 5.31
N ASP A 27 -13.34 2.88 5.48
CA ASP A 27 -13.14 2.09 6.70
C ASP A 27 -11.73 1.47 6.77
N TYR A 28 -10.93 1.61 5.71
CA TYR A 28 -9.51 1.22 5.69
C TYR A 28 -8.65 2.37 6.23
N ASP A 29 -8.66 2.56 7.55
CA ASP A 29 -8.12 3.76 8.24
C ASP A 29 -6.62 3.70 8.58
N ILE A 30 -6.01 2.51 8.54
CA ILE A 30 -4.58 2.33 8.81
C ILE A 30 -3.79 2.57 7.54
N ASN A 31 -2.99 3.64 7.53
CA ASN A 31 -2.14 3.96 6.40
C ASN A 31 -0.78 3.28 6.53
N VAL A 32 -0.38 2.55 5.50
CA VAL A 32 0.87 1.78 5.46
C VAL A 32 1.59 1.97 4.13
N VAL A 33 2.90 1.66 4.13
CA VAL A 33 3.68 1.49 2.90
C VAL A 33 3.94 0.01 2.68
N ILE A 34 3.65 -0.47 1.48
CA ILE A 34 3.85 -1.85 1.07
C ILE A 34 4.93 -1.87 0.00
N ALA A 35 6.03 -2.58 0.26
CA ALA A 35 7.08 -2.83 -0.71
C ALA A 35 7.00 -4.28 -1.19
N GLY A 36 7.12 -4.51 -2.49
CA GLY A 36 7.21 -5.87 -3.02
C GLY A 36 8.52 -6.53 -2.58
N SER A 37 8.47 -7.80 -2.16
CA SER A 37 9.67 -8.64 -1.98
C SER A 37 10.49 -8.74 -3.28
N SER A 38 9.85 -8.56 -4.43
CA SER A 38 10.46 -8.33 -5.74
C SER A 38 9.58 -7.39 -6.59
N PRO A 39 10.14 -6.70 -7.61
CA PRO A 39 9.36 -5.77 -8.43
C PRO A 39 8.07 -6.36 -9.04
N PRO A 40 8.04 -7.60 -9.55
CA PRO A 40 6.83 -8.18 -10.14
C PRO A 40 5.65 -8.35 -9.17
N VAL A 41 5.91 -8.50 -7.86
CA VAL A 41 4.87 -8.78 -6.85
C VAL A 41 3.86 -7.65 -6.74
N VAL A 42 4.30 -6.42 -6.98
CA VAL A 42 3.45 -5.21 -6.87
C VAL A 42 3.25 -4.49 -8.20
N ALA A 43 3.90 -4.96 -9.28
CA ALA A 43 3.89 -4.29 -10.57
C ALA A 43 2.50 -4.16 -11.21
N ASN A 44 1.59 -5.08 -10.89
CA ASN A 44 0.25 -5.12 -11.48
C ASN A 44 -0.83 -4.44 -10.61
N VAL A 45 -0.48 -3.93 -9.43
CA VAL A 45 -1.42 -3.21 -8.57
C VAL A 45 -1.57 -1.79 -9.10
N VAL A 46 -2.78 -1.43 -9.48
CA VAL A 46 -3.10 -0.09 -9.98
C VAL A 46 -4.01 0.65 -9.00
N LYS A 47 -4.22 1.94 -9.30
CA LYS A 47 -5.13 2.77 -8.51
C LYS A 47 -6.53 2.16 -8.50
N ASP A 48 -7.22 2.27 -7.36
CA ASP A 48 -8.60 1.80 -7.15
C ASP A 48 -8.79 0.27 -7.12
N ASP A 49 -7.70 -0.50 -7.11
CA ASP A 49 -7.74 -1.94 -6.78
C ASP A 49 -8.10 -2.16 -5.30
N LEU A 50 -8.88 -3.23 -5.07
CA LEU A 50 -9.03 -3.91 -3.80
C LEU A 50 -8.13 -5.14 -3.81
N VAL A 51 -7.27 -5.24 -2.80
CA VAL A 51 -6.23 -6.27 -2.73
C VAL A 51 -6.26 -6.98 -1.39
N THR A 52 -6.03 -8.29 -1.42
CA THR A 52 -5.63 -9.08 -0.25
C THR A 52 -4.14 -9.37 -0.36
N ILE A 53 -3.40 -9.10 0.71
CA ILE A 53 -1.93 -9.16 0.67
C ILE A 53 -1.43 -9.98 1.84
N CYS A 54 -0.57 -10.97 1.57
CA CYS A 54 0.23 -11.63 2.58
C CYS A 54 1.50 -10.81 2.81
N VAL A 55 1.62 -10.23 3.99
CA VAL A 55 2.71 -9.32 4.34
C VAL A 55 3.54 -9.77 5.53
N GLU A 56 4.78 -9.32 5.56
CA GLU A 56 5.63 -9.29 6.74
C GLU A 56 5.77 -7.86 7.26
N VAL A 57 5.80 -7.69 8.59
CA VAL A 57 6.03 -6.38 9.21
C VAL A 57 7.52 -6.04 9.12
N ALA A 58 7.85 -5.04 8.32
CA ALA A 58 9.23 -4.57 8.13
C ALA A 58 9.64 -3.44 9.10
N GLY A 59 8.69 -2.93 9.90
CA GLY A 59 8.92 -1.91 10.93
C GLY A 59 8.26 -0.57 10.59
N ALA A 60 8.85 0.53 11.07
CA ALA A 60 8.38 1.87 10.78
C ALA A 60 9.14 2.47 9.59
N TYR A 61 8.44 3.21 8.74
CA TYR A 61 9.01 3.91 7.59
C TYR A 61 8.61 5.37 7.63
N ARG A 62 9.63 6.22 7.52
CA ARG A 62 9.48 7.67 7.48
C ARG A 62 9.74 8.16 6.07
N TYR A 63 8.86 9.00 5.55
CA TYR A 63 9.04 9.63 4.24
C TYR A 63 8.64 11.10 4.28
N ASP A 64 9.28 11.88 3.42
CA ASP A 64 9.00 13.30 3.26
C ASP A 64 7.88 13.51 2.24
N MET A 65 6.98 14.45 2.52
CA MET A 65 5.90 14.82 1.61
C MET A 65 6.34 15.94 0.69
N THR A 66 5.83 15.93 -0.55
CA THR A 66 6.19 16.87 -1.62
C THR A 66 5.91 18.33 -1.26
N LEU A 67 4.89 18.59 -0.42
CA LEU A 67 4.53 19.92 0.09
C LEU A 67 5.23 20.29 1.40
N GLY A 68 6.23 19.50 1.82
CA GLY A 68 6.93 19.66 3.09
C GLY A 68 6.30 18.84 4.22
N GLY A 69 7.10 18.59 5.26
CA GLY A 69 6.74 17.70 6.35
C GLY A 69 7.13 16.24 6.07
N SER A 70 7.01 15.42 7.10
CA SER A 70 7.37 14.00 7.04
C SER A 70 6.43 13.19 7.90
N MET A 71 6.15 11.97 7.44
CA MET A 71 5.22 11.07 8.12
C MET A 71 5.90 9.75 8.38
N THR A 72 5.58 9.16 9.53
CA THR A 72 6.03 7.82 9.90
C THR A 72 4.81 6.90 9.85
N VAL A 73 4.91 5.81 9.11
CA VAL A 73 3.87 4.79 8.95
C VAL A 73 4.46 3.40 9.11
N PRO A 74 3.67 2.37 9.41
CA PRO A 74 4.12 0.99 9.29
C PRO A 74 4.54 0.68 7.85
N ARG A 75 5.61 -0.10 7.71
CA ARG A 75 6.08 -0.66 6.45
C ARG A 75 5.91 -2.15 6.46
N PHE A 76 5.41 -2.65 5.35
CA PHE A 76 5.18 -4.05 5.09
C PHE A 76 5.97 -4.50 3.86
N THR A 77 6.44 -5.75 3.89
CA THR A 77 6.97 -6.44 2.73
C THR A 77 5.90 -7.39 2.20
N ALA A 78 5.45 -7.20 0.97
CA ALA A 78 4.49 -8.09 0.32
C ALA A 78 5.19 -9.30 -0.30
N ASN A 79 4.71 -10.48 0.06
CA ASN A 79 5.15 -11.75 -0.51
C ASN A 79 4.18 -12.24 -1.60
N ILE A 80 2.88 -12.02 -1.38
CA ILE A 80 1.79 -12.38 -2.30
C ILE A 80 0.80 -11.22 -2.33
N VAL A 81 0.33 -10.87 -3.52
CA VAL A 81 -0.71 -9.86 -3.74
C VAL A 81 -1.77 -10.47 -4.65
N ASP A 82 -3.00 -10.54 -4.14
CA ASP A 82 -4.17 -10.95 -4.91
C ASP A 82 -5.10 -9.73 -5.10
N VAL A 83 -5.41 -9.42 -6.36
CA VAL A 83 -6.43 -8.42 -6.70
C VAL A 83 -7.79 -9.10 -6.58
N THR A 84 -8.59 -8.66 -5.62
CA THR A 84 -9.89 -9.27 -5.30
C THR A 84 -11.08 -8.45 -5.83
N GLY A 85 -10.82 -7.26 -6.35
CA GLY A 85 -11.83 -6.41 -6.98
C GLY A 85 -11.28 -5.04 -7.33
N THR A 86 -12.16 -4.17 -7.80
CA THR A 86 -11.88 -2.76 -8.10
C THR A 86 -13.06 -1.91 -7.62
N THR A 87 -12.81 -0.72 -7.09
CA THR A 87 -13.87 0.21 -6.66
C THR A 87 -14.36 1.11 -7.80
N GLY A 88 -14.38 0.58 -9.03
CA GLY A 88 -14.75 1.31 -10.25
C GLY A 88 -16.24 1.65 -10.34
#